data_AF-T1GWX7-F1
#
_entry.id   AF-T1GWX7-F1
#
_cell.length_a   1.000
_cell.length_b   1.000
_cell.length_c   1.000
_cell.angle_alpha   90.00
_cell.angle_beta   90.00
_cell.angle_gamma   90.00
#
_symmetry.space_group_name_H-M   'P 1'
#
loop_
_entity.id
_entity.type
_entity.pdbx_description
1 polymer ?
#
loop_
_entity_poly.entity_id
_entity_poly.type
_entity_poly.pdbx_seq_one_letter_code
_entity_poly.pdbx_strand_id
1 'polypeptide(L)'
;MIYPDSSEMMSPTHSISGSYNSPNSNSGNNVETRIEDGKLLYERRWFHRGQPVYVEGKEMSKFAANIQAIGNEVVWVRKLNETNKIKITMSHLAKGKIVIKRRAN
;
A
#
# COMPACT_ATOMS: atom_id res chain seq x y z
N MET A 1 14.51 8.47 -70.27
CA MET A 1 13.16 8.46 -69.69
C MET A 1 13.23 9.28 -68.42
N ILE A 2 12.70 10.50 -68.52
CA ILE A 2 12.67 11.52 -67.47
C ILE A 2 11.48 11.19 -66.58
N TYR A 3 11.68 11.08 -65.26
CA TYR A 3 10.58 10.97 -64.30
C TYR A 3 10.08 12.39 -63.97
N PRO A 4 8.78 12.72 -64.17
CA PRO A 4 8.09 13.69 -63.32
C PRO A 4 7.67 12.96 -62.02
N ASP A 5 7.30 13.56 -60.90
CA ASP A 5 6.59 14.81 -60.67
C ASP A 5 6.81 15.27 -59.21
N SER A 6 6.98 16.57 -59.00
CA SER A 6 7.06 17.22 -57.70
C SER A 6 5.65 17.63 -57.24
N SER A 7 4.89 16.68 -56.71
CA SER A 7 3.72 17.00 -55.89
C SER A 7 3.37 15.83 -54.97
N GLU A 8 3.71 15.97 -53.68
CA GLU A 8 2.79 15.68 -52.57
C GLU A 8 3.45 16.06 -51.24
N MET A 9 3.16 17.31 -50.87
CA MET A 9 3.30 17.85 -49.54
C MET A 9 2.34 17.10 -48.61
N MET A 10 2.84 16.28 -47.68
CA MET A 10 2.03 15.80 -46.56
C MET A 10 2.89 15.61 -45.31
N SER A 11 2.95 16.66 -44.50
CA SER A 11 3.02 16.52 -43.05
C SER A 11 1.60 16.27 -42.54
N PRO A 12 1.38 15.25 -41.70
CA PRO A 12 0.43 15.37 -40.61
C PRO A 12 1.21 15.43 -39.31
N THR A 13 0.90 16.45 -38.53
CA THR A 13 1.33 16.59 -37.15
C THR A 13 0.88 15.35 -36.37
N HIS A 14 1.75 14.74 -35.58
CA HIS A 14 1.31 13.74 -34.62
C HIS A 14 0.58 14.45 -33.48
N SER A 15 -0.74 14.56 -33.60
CA SER A 15 -1.65 14.71 -32.48
C SER A 15 -2.29 13.36 -32.18
N ILE A 16 -1.65 12.58 -31.31
CA ILE A 16 -2.38 11.66 -30.44
C ILE A 16 -2.01 11.99 -29.00
N SER A 17 -2.99 12.62 -28.36
CA SER A 17 -3.27 12.66 -26.94
C SER A 17 -3.01 11.29 -26.28
N GLY A 18 -1.81 11.13 -25.73
CA GLY A 18 -1.53 10.21 -24.63
C GLY A 18 -1.78 10.92 -23.31
N SER A 19 -3.04 11.24 -23.00
CA SER A 19 -3.46 11.61 -21.65
C SER A 19 -3.35 10.37 -20.76
N TYR A 20 -2.15 10.04 -20.27
CA TYR A 20 -2.03 9.22 -19.07
C TYR A 20 -1.90 10.15 -17.87
N ASN A 21 -3.07 10.39 -17.26
CA ASN A 21 -3.31 10.92 -15.93
C ASN A 21 -2.53 12.17 -15.51
N SER A 22 -3.28 13.28 -15.56
CA SER A 22 -3.12 14.45 -14.71
C SER A 22 -2.70 14.14 -13.27
N PRO A 23 -2.00 15.10 -12.64
CA PRO A 23 -1.33 14.96 -11.36
C PRO A 23 -2.35 15.03 -10.21
N ASN A 24 -2.53 13.93 -9.48
CA ASN A 24 -3.29 13.93 -8.22
C ASN A 24 -2.99 12.58 -7.55
N SER A 25 -2.53 12.50 -6.30
CA SER A 25 -3.08 13.23 -5.18
C SER A 25 -2.03 13.32 -4.08
N ASN A 26 -1.61 14.54 -3.76
CA ASN A 26 -1.16 14.87 -2.41
C ASN A 26 -2.42 15.03 -1.53
N SER A 27 -3.27 13.99 -1.49
CA SER A 27 -4.50 13.98 -0.70
C SER A 27 -4.30 12.92 0.38
N GLY A 28 -4.00 13.42 1.58
CA GLY A 28 -3.43 12.75 2.74
C GLY A 28 -3.42 11.23 2.71
N ASN A 29 -2.20 10.65 2.78
CA ASN A 29 -1.86 9.23 2.92
C ASN A 29 -2.93 8.38 3.64
N ASN A 30 -4.06 8.12 2.98
CA ASN A 30 -5.10 7.27 3.51
C ASN A 30 -4.59 5.88 3.23
N VAL A 31 -3.88 5.35 4.21
CA VAL A 31 -3.38 3.98 4.14
C VAL A 31 -4.59 3.09 3.92
N GLU A 32 -4.60 2.33 2.83
CA GLU A 32 -5.68 1.41 2.55
C GLU A 32 -5.65 0.32 3.61
N THR A 33 -6.66 0.35 4.49
CA THR A 33 -6.80 -0.61 5.59
C THR A 33 -8.19 -1.22 5.55
N ARG A 34 -8.27 -2.55 5.46
CA ARG A 34 -9.53 -3.30 5.49
C ARG A 34 -9.33 -4.63 6.21
N ILE A 35 -10.38 -5.19 6.79
CA ILE A 35 -10.35 -6.56 7.32
C ILE A 35 -11.43 -7.37 6.62
N GLU A 36 -11.06 -8.52 6.06
CA GLU A 36 -11.98 -9.47 5.41
C GLU A 36 -11.53 -10.90 5.67
N ASP A 37 -12.47 -11.80 5.99
CA ASP A 37 -12.21 -13.24 6.19
C ASP A 37 -11.06 -13.54 7.17
N GLY A 38 -10.91 -12.71 8.21
CA GLY A 38 -9.82 -12.85 9.19
C GLY A 38 -8.43 -12.49 8.64
N LYS A 39 -8.36 -11.76 7.52
CA LYS A 39 -7.15 -11.18 6.93
C LYS A 39 -7.19 -9.67 7.04
N LEU A 40 -6.03 -9.06 7.26
CA LEU A 40 -5.86 -7.61 7.27
C LEU A 40 -5.28 -7.18 5.93
N LEU A 41 -6.00 -6.34 5.20
CA LEU A 41 -5.46 -5.54 4.10
C LEU A 41 -4.81 -4.30 4.70
N TYR A 42 -3.51 -4.11 4.45
CA TYR A 42 -2.76 -2.92 4.83
C TYR A 42 -1.78 -2.58 3.71
N GLU A 43 -1.75 -1.33 3.23
CA GLU A 43 -0.92 -0.92 2.09
C GLU A 43 -1.07 -1.84 0.86
N ARG A 44 -2.32 -2.20 0.52
CA ARG A 44 -2.65 -3.10 -0.61
C ARG A 44 -2.05 -4.51 -0.48
N ARG A 45 -1.70 -4.93 0.74
CA ARG A 45 -1.16 -6.26 1.04
C ARG A 45 -1.99 -6.97 2.09
N TRP A 46 -2.26 -8.25 1.84
CA TRP A 46 -2.97 -9.11 2.77
C TRP A 46 -2.02 -9.74 3.79
N PHE A 47 -2.42 -9.65 5.05
CA PHE A 47 -1.73 -10.20 6.21
C PHE A 47 -2.63 -11.21 6.92
N HIS A 48 -2.00 -12.25 7.47
CA HIS A 48 -2.68 -13.40 8.04
C HIS A 48 -2.27 -13.63 9.50
N ARG A 49 -3.10 -14.35 10.25
CA ARG A 49 -2.73 -14.86 11.57
C ARG A 49 -1.48 -15.75 11.48
N GLY A 50 -0.60 -15.63 12.46
CA GLY A 50 0.68 -16.34 12.55
C GLY A 50 1.83 -15.65 11.83
N GLN A 51 1.54 -14.64 10.99
CA GLN A 51 2.56 -14.02 10.15
C GLN A 51 3.51 -13.12 10.97
N PRO A 52 4.84 -13.27 10.79
CA PRO A 52 5.82 -12.37 11.40
C PRO A 52 5.79 -11.00 10.71
N VAL A 53 5.77 -9.95 11.53
CA VAL A 53 5.70 -8.55 11.11
C VAL A 53 6.59 -7.68 11.99
N TYR A 54 6.95 -6.51 11.47
CA TYR A 54 7.45 -5.40 12.28
C TYR A 54 6.32 -4.42 12.51
N VAL A 55 6.19 -3.96 13.74
CA VAL A 55 5.25 -2.91 14.12
C VAL A 55 6.06 -1.69 14.51
N GLU A 56 5.72 -0.56 13.89
CA GLU A 56 6.34 0.74 14.09
C GLU A 56 5.23 1.70 14.53
N GLY A 57 5.46 2.51 15.57
CA GLY A 57 4.52 3.52 16.00
C GLY A 57 5.16 4.90 16.01
N LYS A 58 4.35 5.96 15.88
CA LYS A 58 4.87 7.33 16.00
C LYS A 58 5.58 7.57 17.34
N GLU A 59 5.07 6.96 18.42
CA GLU A 59 5.65 7.02 19.77
C GLU A 59 6.27 5.70 20.23
N MET A 60 6.24 4.66 19.38
CA MET A 60 6.64 3.31 19.76
C MET A 60 7.78 2.85 18.86
N SER A 61 8.92 2.51 19.46
CA SER A 61 10.07 1.98 18.72
C SER A 61 9.67 0.77 17.90
N LYS A 62 10.30 0.59 16.73
CA LYS A 62 10.13 -0.59 15.90
C LYS A 62 10.37 -1.86 16.72
N PHE A 63 9.42 -2.78 16.71
CA PHE A 63 9.59 -4.09 17.32
C PHE A 63 9.07 -5.20 16.40
N ALA A 64 9.66 -6.39 16.55
CA ALA A 64 9.19 -7.57 15.86
C ALA A 64 8.03 -8.20 16.65
N ALA A 65 6.96 -8.56 15.92
CA ALA A 65 5.77 -9.19 16.47
C ALA A 65 5.19 -10.21 15.49
N ASN A 66 4.29 -11.06 15.97
CA ASN A 66 3.52 -11.98 15.15
C ASN A 66 2.03 -11.64 15.27
N ILE A 67 1.31 -11.69 14.15
CA ILE A 67 -0.14 -11.47 14.17
C ILE A 67 -0.79 -12.64 14.92
N GLN A 68 -1.37 -12.38 16.08
CA GLN A 68 -1.95 -13.40 16.95
C GLN A 68 -3.41 -13.66 16.60
N ALA A 69 -4.16 -12.60 16.29
CA ALA A 69 -5.56 -12.66 15.86
C ALA A 69 -5.94 -11.39 15.08
N ILE A 70 -6.92 -11.50 14.18
CA ILE A 70 -7.49 -10.39 13.42
C ILE A 70 -9.00 -10.41 13.75
N GLY A 71 -9.48 -9.37 14.42
CA GLY A 71 -10.90 -9.14 14.71
C GLY A 71 -11.53 -8.17 13.70
N ASN A 72 -12.74 -7.67 13.95
CA ASN A 72 -13.48 -6.87 12.95
C ASN A 72 -12.86 -5.48 12.66
N GLU A 73 -12.39 -4.80 13.71
CA GLU A 73 -11.78 -3.46 13.61
C GLU A 73 -10.43 -3.37 14.34
N VAL A 74 -9.92 -4.52 14.78
CA VAL A 74 -8.75 -4.60 15.65
C VAL A 74 -7.89 -5.79 15.27
N VAL A 75 -6.57 -5.59 15.33
CA VAL A 75 -5.56 -6.59 15.06
C VAL A 75 -4.76 -6.79 16.33
N TRP A 76 -4.65 -8.03 16.77
CA TRP A 76 -3.86 -8.42 17.93
C TRP A 76 -2.51 -8.95 17.45
N VAL A 77 -1.45 -8.31 17.90
CA VAL A 77 -0.07 -8.75 17.64
C VAL A 77 0.59 -9.15 18.94
N ARG A 78 1.41 -10.20 18.92
CA ARG A 78 2.23 -10.63 20.05
C ARG A 78 3.67 -10.25 19.78
N LYS A 79 4.31 -9.50 20.67
CA LYS A 79 5.75 -9.22 20.55
C LYS A 79 6.55 -10.52 20.62
N LEU A 80 7.70 -10.59 19.94
CA LEU A 80 8.57 -11.78 20.10
C LEU A 80 9.27 -11.82 21.47
N ASN A 81 9.58 -10.66 22.04
CA ASN A 81 10.31 -10.58 23.32
C ASN A 81 9.39 -10.58 24.55
N GLU A 82 8.07 -10.52 24.36
CA GLU A 82 7.09 -10.39 25.43
C GLU A 82 5.86 -11.25 25.15
N THR A 83 5.28 -11.88 26.16
CA THR A 83 4.06 -12.69 25.99
C THR A 83 2.80 -11.84 25.81
N ASN A 84 2.88 -10.54 26.09
CA ASN A 84 1.76 -9.62 26.00
C ASN A 84 1.26 -9.44 24.55
N LYS A 85 -0.06 -9.36 24.42
CA LYS A 85 -0.73 -9.05 23.16
C LYS A 85 -0.99 -7.54 23.10
N ILE A 86 -0.62 -6.92 22.00
CA ILE A 86 -0.86 -5.51 21.73
C ILE A 86 -2.06 -5.41 20.80
N LYS A 87 -3.00 -4.54 21.17
CA LYS A 87 -4.19 -4.22 20.38
C LYS A 87 -3.89 -3.07 19.43
N ILE A 88 -4.00 -3.31 18.13
CA ILE A 88 -3.88 -2.30 17.08
C ILE A 88 -5.26 -2.08 16.47
N THR A 89 -5.79 -0.86 16.56
CA THR A 89 -7.08 -0.50 15.95
C THR A 89 -6.88 -0.10 14.49
N MET A 90 -7.87 -0.36 13.63
CA MET A 90 -7.87 0.08 12.22
C MET A 90 -7.59 1.58 12.08
N SER A 91 -8.20 2.41 12.94
CA SER A 91 -7.95 3.85 12.99
C SER A 91 -6.48 4.22 13.22
N HIS A 92 -5.70 3.39 13.91
CA HIS A 92 -4.27 3.64 14.09
C HIS A 92 -3.47 3.35 12.82
N LEU A 93 -3.88 2.32 12.07
CA LEU A 93 -3.29 1.95 10.79
C LEU A 93 -3.66 2.97 9.71
N ALA A 94 -4.94 3.30 9.58
CA ALA A 94 -5.46 4.26 8.60
C ALA A 94 -4.88 5.67 8.79
N LYS A 95 -4.69 6.11 10.04
CA LYS A 95 -4.08 7.42 10.38
C LYS A 95 -2.55 7.42 10.34
N GLY A 96 -1.90 6.28 10.08
CA GLY A 96 -0.45 6.15 10.12
C GLY A 96 0.18 6.33 11.50
N LYS A 97 -0.60 6.22 12.59
CA LYS A 97 -0.06 6.21 13.96
C LYS A 97 0.74 4.94 14.23
N ILE A 98 0.28 3.83 13.65
CA ILE A 98 0.91 2.53 13.67
C ILE A 98 1.10 2.08 12.22
N VAL A 99 2.24 1.49 11.94
CA VAL A 99 2.62 0.95 10.65
C VAL A 99 3.02 -0.51 10.85
N ILE A 100 2.54 -1.39 9.95
CA ILE A 100 2.86 -2.81 9.97
C ILE A 100 3.63 -3.14 8.70
N LYS A 101 4.84 -3.70 8.85
CA LYS A 101 5.68 -4.15 7.74
C LYS A 101 5.86 -5.66 7.79
N ARG A 102 5.85 -6.31 6.63
CA ARG A 102 6.13 -7.75 6.55
C ARG A 102 7.58 -7.99 6.98
N ARG A 103 7.78 -8.91 7.93
CA ARG A 103 9.10 -9.42 8.28
C ARG A 103 9.34 -10.65 7.43
N ALA A 104 10.29 -10.58 6.50
CA ALA A 104 10.78 -11.77 5.82
C ALA A 104 11.56 -12.64 6.83
N ASN A 105 11.50 -13.95 6.66
CA ASN A 105 12.29 -14.92 7.42
C ASN A 105 13.48 -15.37 6.58
#